data_AF-A0A229T7D0-F1
#
_entry.id   AF-A0A229T7D0-F1
#
_cell.length_a   1.000
_cell.length_b   1.000
_cell.length_c   1.000
_cell.angle_alpha   90.00
_cell.angle_beta   90.00
_cell.angle_gamma   90.00
#
_symmetry.space_group_name_H-M   'P 1'
#
loop_
_entity.id
_entity.type
_entity.pdbx_description
1 polymer ?
#
loop_
_entity_poly.entity_id
_entity_poly.type
_entity_poly.pdbx_seq_one_letter_code
_entity_poly.pdbx_strand_id
1 'polypeptide(L)'
;MTSGSRQVGGGTLFTEPFLVVSHRAGAAESGVRDQYGQPLGTVTEAENGTFRKVLRMITGSARFRPNCFAVRDSGGSVVLKVRVHDSRFLVTRADGTPIGEIAPDGPHRFALSAHGRPVGALENRPPRDFRITGSAGSEVARAAEEPGRGYVVEVFAQLTDPLASLVIAAALTVETALRPG
;
A
#
# COMPACT_ATOMS: atom_id res chain seq x y z
N MET A 1 -34.07 22.29 -13.76
CA MET A 1 -32.72 22.88 -13.77
C MET A 1 -31.81 21.88 -13.07
N THR A 2 -30.89 21.27 -13.82
CA THR A 2 -30.05 20.15 -13.37
C THR A 2 -28.82 20.68 -12.63
N SER A 3 -28.79 20.54 -11.30
CA SER A 3 -27.56 20.73 -10.53
C SER A 3 -26.73 19.45 -10.64
N GLY A 4 -25.82 19.42 -11.60
CA GLY A 4 -24.76 18.42 -11.66
C GLY A 4 -23.78 18.66 -10.53
N SER A 5 -23.94 17.93 -9.43
CA SER A 5 -22.91 17.80 -8.41
C SER A 5 -21.69 17.13 -9.03
N ARG A 6 -20.70 17.93 -9.44
CA ARG A 6 -19.33 17.46 -9.59
C ARG A 6 -18.90 16.93 -8.22
N GLN A 7 -18.88 15.62 -8.06
CA GLN A 7 -18.21 14.96 -6.95
C GLN A 7 -16.80 15.53 -6.86
N VAL A 8 -16.47 16.08 -5.69
CA VAL A 8 -15.22 16.76 -5.40
C VAL A 8 -14.13 15.70 -5.30
N GLY A 9 -13.35 15.50 -6.37
CA GLY A 9 -12.01 14.94 -6.26
C GLY A 9 -11.12 15.95 -5.52
N GLY A 10 -10.53 15.51 -4.42
CA GLY A 10 -9.79 16.39 -3.50
C GLY A 10 -9.36 15.73 -2.19
N GLY A 11 -9.51 14.41 -2.05
CA GLY A 11 -9.11 13.68 -0.87
C GLY A 11 -7.59 13.47 -0.75
N THR A 12 -7.22 12.62 0.20
CA THR A 12 -5.85 12.15 0.42
C THR A 12 -5.77 10.66 0.09
N LEU A 13 -4.58 10.07 0.16
CA LEU A 13 -4.39 8.62 0.05
C LEU A 13 -5.26 7.81 1.03
N PHE A 14 -5.73 8.40 2.14
CA PHE A 14 -6.51 7.72 3.17
C PHE A 14 -8.00 8.04 3.15
N THR A 15 -8.41 9.08 2.43
CA THR A 15 -9.80 9.54 2.41
C THR A 15 -10.45 9.40 1.05
N GLU A 16 -9.67 9.29 -0.03
CA GLU A 16 -10.21 9.11 -1.37
C GLU A 16 -10.74 7.66 -1.53
N PRO A 17 -11.98 7.48 -2.02
CA PRO A 17 -12.56 6.16 -2.23
C PRO A 17 -11.92 5.41 -3.40
N PHE A 18 -11.36 6.10 -4.40
CA PHE A 18 -10.75 5.49 -5.57
C PHE A 18 -9.32 5.99 -5.74
N LEU A 19 -8.37 5.08 -5.63
CA LEU A 19 -6.97 5.34 -5.91
C LEU A 19 -6.58 4.62 -7.21
N VAL A 20 -6.23 5.39 -8.23
CA VAL A 20 -5.71 4.88 -9.49
C VAL A 20 -4.20 4.89 -9.44
N VAL A 21 -3.60 3.71 -9.45
CA VAL A 21 -2.16 3.51 -9.47
C VAL A 21 -1.70 3.39 -10.92
N SER A 22 -0.74 4.24 -11.27
CA SER A 22 -0.15 4.25 -12.61
C SER A 22 1.36 4.06 -12.52
N HIS A 23 1.87 3.12 -13.31
CA HIS A 23 3.28 2.86 -13.46
C HIS A 23 3.73 3.40 -14.80
N ARG A 24 4.73 4.28 -14.80
CA ARG A 24 5.38 4.70 -16.04
C ARG A 24 6.52 3.72 -16.32
N ALA A 25 6.55 3.14 -17.52
CA ALA A 25 7.61 2.22 -17.93
C ALA A 25 8.99 2.86 -17.70
N GLY A 26 9.87 2.17 -16.97
CA GLY A 26 11.22 2.65 -16.61
C GLY A 26 11.29 3.64 -15.44
N ALA A 27 10.16 3.98 -14.79
CA ALA A 27 10.18 4.81 -13.59
C ALA A 27 10.36 3.96 -12.32
N ALA A 28 11.21 4.43 -11.41
CA ALA A 28 11.38 3.87 -10.06
C ALA A 28 10.22 4.24 -9.10
N GLU A 29 9.28 5.05 -9.60
CA GLU A 29 8.15 5.61 -8.87
C GLU A 29 6.83 5.31 -9.59
N SER A 30 5.81 5.05 -8.80
CA SER A 30 4.42 4.84 -9.23
C SER A 30 3.56 6.01 -8.73
N GLY A 31 2.80 6.63 -9.62
CA GLY A 31 1.92 7.74 -9.26
C GLY A 31 0.55 7.24 -8.81
N VAL A 32 0.04 7.77 -7.71
CA VAL A 32 -1.33 7.52 -7.20
C VAL A 32 -2.18 8.75 -7.46
N ARG A 33 -3.33 8.56 -8.11
CA ARG A 33 -4.28 9.62 -8.47
C ARG A 33 -5.68 9.26 -8.01
N ASP A 34 -6.56 10.25 -7.92
CA ASP A 34 -8.00 9.99 -7.78
C ASP A 34 -8.61 9.54 -9.12
N GLN A 35 -9.90 9.23 -9.11
CA GLN A 35 -10.66 8.85 -10.30
C GLN A 35 -10.77 9.95 -11.38
N TYR A 36 -10.48 11.21 -11.05
CA TYR A 36 -10.51 12.36 -11.94
C TYR A 36 -9.12 12.75 -12.47
N GLY A 37 -8.07 12.05 -12.03
CA GLY A 37 -6.68 12.27 -12.43
C GLY A 37 -5.92 13.28 -11.57
N GLN A 38 -6.45 13.70 -10.42
CA GLN A 38 -5.74 14.56 -9.48
C GLN A 38 -4.66 13.75 -8.74
N PRO A 39 -3.40 14.23 -8.65
CA PRO A 39 -2.35 13.52 -7.94
C PRO A 39 -2.61 13.52 -6.43
N LEU A 40 -2.59 12.32 -5.83
CA LEU A 40 -2.77 12.11 -4.39
C LEU A 40 -1.48 11.74 -3.68
N GLY A 41 -0.51 11.17 -4.41
CA GLY A 41 0.75 10.75 -3.85
C GLY A 41 1.56 9.85 -4.79
N THR A 42 2.64 9.30 -4.26
CA THR A 42 3.51 8.39 -5.00
C THR A 42 3.98 7.20 -4.16
N VAL A 43 4.31 6.11 -4.82
CA VAL A 43 4.90 4.91 -4.22
C VAL A 43 6.24 4.71 -4.89
N THR A 44 7.31 4.81 -4.11
CA THR A 44 8.67 4.61 -4.61
C THR A 44 9.26 3.39 -3.94
N GLU A 45 9.90 2.52 -4.71
CA GLU A 45 10.81 1.55 -4.14
C GLU A 45 12.06 2.33 -3.70
N ALA A 46 12.22 2.47 -2.38
CA ALA A 46 13.41 3.08 -1.81
C ALA A 46 14.58 2.13 -2.08
N GLU A 47 15.32 2.40 -3.16
CA GLU A 47 16.67 1.89 -3.29
C GLU A 47 17.44 2.26 -2.02
N ASN A 48 18.24 1.30 -1.53
CA ASN A 48 18.97 1.37 -0.26
C ASN A 48 19.87 2.62 -0.13
N GLY A 49 19.27 3.76 0.17
CA GLY A 49 19.93 5.03 0.43
C GLY A 49 20.04 5.26 1.94
N THR A 50 21.28 5.45 2.40
CA THR A 50 21.65 6.11 3.67
C THR A 50 21.68 5.28 4.97
N PHE A 51 21.04 4.11 5.12
CA PHE A 51 21.17 3.31 6.37
C PHE A 51 22.29 2.25 6.38
N ARG A 52 23.02 2.09 5.27
CA ARG A 52 24.13 1.12 5.17
C ARG A 52 25.42 1.55 5.88
N LYS A 53 25.52 2.78 6.41
CA LYS A 53 26.75 3.22 7.08
C LYS A 53 26.81 2.81 8.54
N VAL A 54 25.66 2.65 9.21
CA VAL A 54 25.62 2.33 10.65
C VAL A 54 25.32 0.85 10.91
N LEU A 55 24.44 0.22 10.12
CA LEU A 55 24.02 -1.18 10.40
C LEU A 55 25.06 -2.23 9.99
N ARG A 56 25.90 -1.92 8.99
CA ARG A 56 26.99 -2.82 8.55
C ARG A 56 28.12 -2.94 9.57
N MET A 57 28.22 -2.03 10.54
CA MET A 57 29.23 -2.11 11.60
C MET A 57 28.82 -3.00 12.77
N ILE A 58 27.56 -3.44 12.87
CA ILE A 58 27.05 -4.12 14.08
C ILE A 58 26.56 -5.54 13.80
N THR A 59 26.06 -5.87 12.61
CA THR A 59 25.49 -7.21 12.34
C THR A 59 26.01 -7.80 11.04
N GLY A 60 26.92 -8.76 11.14
CA GLY A 60 27.54 -9.50 10.03
C GLY A 60 26.60 -10.51 9.35
N SER A 61 25.52 -10.03 8.73
CA SER A 61 24.58 -10.90 7.99
C SER A 61 24.52 -10.51 6.52
N ALA A 62 25.18 -11.33 5.70
CA ALA A 62 25.13 -11.28 4.25
C ALA A 62 23.77 -11.80 3.74
N ARG A 63 23.11 -11.01 2.86
CA ARG A 63 21.84 -11.25 2.10
C ARG A 63 20.63 -10.37 2.46
N PHE A 64 20.80 -9.24 3.15
CA PHE A 64 19.72 -8.23 3.24
C PHE A 64 19.60 -7.43 1.93
N ARG A 65 18.62 -7.79 1.08
CA ARG A 65 17.97 -6.88 0.13
C ARG A 65 16.60 -6.50 0.71
N PRO A 66 16.50 -5.52 1.62
CA PRO A 66 15.19 -5.04 2.04
C PRO A 66 14.62 -4.22 0.90
N ASN A 67 13.70 -4.78 0.12
CA ASN A 67 12.83 -3.97 -0.72
C ASN A 67 11.98 -3.15 0.26
N CYS A 68 12.29 -1.86 0.35
CA CYS A 68 11.58 -0.92 1.19
C CYS A 68 10.77 -0.03 0.26
N PHE A 69 9.47 0.07 0.48
CA PHE A 69 8.62 0.99 -0.25
C PHE A 69 8.34 2.21 0.63
N ALA A 70 8.38 3.39 0.03
CA ALA A 70 7.95 4.63 0.66
C ALA A 70 6.67 5.09 -0.05
N VAL A 71 5.60 5.24 0.71
CA VAL A 71 4.36 5.88 0.25
C VAL A 71 4.44 7.35 0.65
N ARG A 72 4.29 8.24 -0.31
CA ARG A 72 4.34 9.69 -0.14
C ARG A 72 3.00 10.31 -0.47
N ASP A 73 2.60 11.33 0.29
CA ASP A 73 1.45 12.16 -0.05
C ASP A 73 1.72 13.07 -1.26
N SER A 74 0.71 13.85 -1.66
CA SER A 74 0.80 14.81 -2.77
C SER A 74 1.80 15.94 -2.51
N GLY A 75 2.16 16.20 -1.25
CA GLY A 75 3.22 17.13 -0.86
C GLY A 75 4.63 16.51 -0.88
N GLY A 76 4.74 15.21 -1.18
CA GLY A 76 6.01 14.47 -1.19
C GLY A 76 6.48 14.00 0.18
N SER A 77 5.69 14.21 1.24
CA SER A 77 6.03 13.74 2.58
C SER A 77 5.76 12.24 2.68
N VAL A 78 6.71 11.49 3.24
CA VAL A 78 6.53 10.05 3.47
C VAL A 78 5.47 9.87 4.54
N VAL A 79 4.39 9.16 4.22
CA VAL A 79 3.31 8.83 5.15
C VAL A 79 3.46 7.42 5.70
N LEU A 80 3.89 6.47 4.86
CA LEU A 80 4.11 5.08 5.24
C LEU A 80 5.44 4.57 4.69
N LYS A 81 6.08 3.69 5.45
CA LYS A 81 7.22 2.88 5.02
C LYS A 81 6.85 1.42 5.16
N VAL A 82 7.01 0.66 4.09
CA VAL A 82 6.76 -0.78 4.04
C VAL A 82 8.06 -1.51 3.80
N ARG A 83 8.49 -2.35 4.73
CA ARG A 83 9.73 -3.13 4.63
C ARG A 83 9.41 -4.60 4.51
N VAL A 84 9.97 -5.27 3.50
CA VAL A 84 9.90 -6.72 3.40
C VAL A 84 10.95 -7.37 4.30
N HIS A 85 10.52 -8.25 5.21
CA HIS A 85 11.38 -9.02 6.11
C HIS A 85 10.75 -10.40 6.37
N ASP A 86 11.51 -11.48 6.16
CA ASP A 86 11.08 -12.88 6.39
C ASP A 86 9.70 -13.23 5.81
N SER A 87 9.48 -12.86 4.54
CA SER A 87 8.22 -13.05 3.80
C SER A 87 7.02 -12.28 4.39
N ARG A 88 7.27 -11.25 5.20
CA ARG A 88 6.26 -10.35 5.77
C ARG A 88 6.54 -8.93 5.34
N PHE A 89 5.51 -8.10 5.30
CA PHE A 89 5.61 -6.67 5.08
C PHE A 89 5.39 -5.96 6.42
N LEU A 90 6.42 -5.28 6.91
CA LEU A 90 6.36 -4.46 8.11
C LEU A 90 5.96 -3.04 7.72
N VAL A 91 4.85 -2.56 8.28
CA VAL A 91 4.30 -1.24 7.98
C VAL A 91 4.59 -0.30 9.15
N THR A 92 5.23 0.83 8.84
CA THR A 92 5.64 1.84 9.82
C THR A 92 5.23 3.23 9.35
N ARG A 93 5.06 4.15 10.30
CA ARG A 93 4.93 5.59 10.03
C ARG A 93 6.25 6.16 9.51
N ALA A 94 6.21 7.42 9.06
CA ALA A 94 7.37 8.18 8.63
C ALA A 94 8.52 8.20 9.66
N ASP A 95 8.18 8.32 10.94
CA ASP A 95 9.08 8.35 12.09
C ASP A 95 9.64 6.96 12.49
N GLY A 96 9.16 5.89 11.86
CA GLY A 96 9.54 4.50 12.18
C GLY A 96 8.66 3.82 13.24
N THR A 97 7.64 4.51 13.77
CA THR A 97 6.66 3.92 14.68
C THR A 97 5.94 2.76 13.99
N PRO A 98 5.94 1.53 14.56
CA PRO A 98 5.26 0.40 13.96
C PRO A 98 3.74 0.59 13.98
N ILE A 99 3.12 0.33 12.83
CA ILE A 99 1.65 0.30 12.68
C ILE A 99 1.17 -1.14 12.72
N GLY A 100 1.82 -2.02 11.97
CA GLY A 100 1.43 -3.41 11.87
C GLY A 100 2.23 -4.19 10.84
N GLU A 101 1.73 -5.37 10.53
CA GLU A 101 2.36 -6.33 9.63
C GLU A 101 1.34 -6.96 8.69
N ILE A 102 1.82 -7.33 7.51
CA ILE A 102 1.08 -8.08 6.49
C ILE A 102 1.87 -9.37 6.28
N ALA A 103 1.29 -10.52 6.60
CA ALA A 103 1.99 -11.79 6.56
C ALA A 103 1.12 -12.86 5.89
N PRO A 104 1.72 -13.80 5.12
CA PRO A 104 0.98 -14.95 4.60
C PRO A 104 0.30 -15.74 5.72
N ASP A 105 -0.99 -16.05 5.55
CA ASP A 105 -1.82 -16.84 6.48
C ASP A 105 -2.52 -18.02 5.77
N GLY A 106 -2.21 -18.23 4.49
CA GLY A 106 -2.73 -19.34 3.72
C GLY A 106 -2.45 -19.19 2.23
N PRO A 107 -2.98 -20.12 1.41
CA PRO A 107 -2.89 -20.03 -0.04
C PRO A 107 -3.55 -18.73 -0.51
N HIS A 108 -2.78 -17.89 -1.19
CA HIS A 108 -3.25 -16.61 -1.72
C HIS A 108 -3.82 -15.63 -0.69
N ARG A 109 -3.59 -15.86 0.62
CA ARG A 109 -4.15 -15.06 1.70
C ARG A 109 -3.08 -14.52 2.62
N PHE A 110 -3.26 -13.28 3.04
CA PHE A 110 -2.39 -12.56 3.95
C PHE A 110 -3.22 -12.02 5.13
N ALA A 111 -2.74 -12.21 6.35
CA ALA A 111 -3.29 -11.57 7.54
C ALA A 111 -2.75 -10.15 7.67
N LEU A 112 -3.63 -9.23 8.06
CA LEU A 112 -3.29 -7.87 8.48
C LEU A 112 -3.33 -7.83 10.01
N SER A 113 -2.21 -7.57 10.65
CA SER A 113 -2.11 -7.57 12.12
C SER A 113 -1.54 -6.24 12.63
N ALA A 114 -2.09 -5.74 13.73
CA ALA A 114 -1.57 -4.57 14.44
C ALA A 114 -1.42 -4.92 15.93
N HIS A 115 -0.27 -4.58 16.52
CA HIS A 115 0.06 -4.94 17.91
C HIS A 115 -0.16 -6.45 18.22
N GLY A 116 0.18 -7.32 17.26
CA GLY A 116 0.01 -8.78 17.38
C GLY A 116 -1.44 -9.27 17.32
N ARG A 117 -2.42 -8.41 16.98
CA ARG A 117 -3.83 -8.78 16.84
C ARG A 117 -4.28 -8.68 15.38
N PRO A 118 -5.07 -9.64 14.87
CA PRO A 118 -5.62 -9.55 13.53
C PRO A 118 -6.61 -8.40 13.46
N VAL A 119 -6.42 -7.52 12.48
CA VAL A 119 -7.32 -6.38 12.18
C VAL A 119 -7.98 -6.51 10.82
N GLY A 120 -7.56 -7.47 10.00
CA GLY A 120 -8.14 -7.75 8.70
C GLY A 120 -7.39 -8.84 7.95
N ALA A 121 -7.75 -9.03 6.69
CA ALA A 121 -7.04 -9.93 5.78
C ALA A 121 -7.07 -9.39 4.35
N LEU A 122 -6.08 -9.81 3.55
CA LEU A 122 -6.04 -9.61 2.11
C LEU A 122 -6.06 -10.98 1.43
N GLU A 123 -6.89 -11.13 0.40
CA GLU A 123 -7.02 -12.34 -0.40
C GLU A 123 -6.79 -12.00 -1.87
N ASN A 124 -5.88 -12.71 -2.52
CA ASN A 124 -5.58 -12.60 -3.95
C ASN A 124 -6.41 -13.62 -4.73
N ARG A 125 -7.33 -13.15 -5.56
CA ARG A 125 -8.15 -13.96 -6.45
C ARG A 125 -7.65 -13.79 -7.90
N PRO A 126 -7.46 -14.89 -8.66
CA PRO A 126 -7.08 -14.78 -10.06
C PRO A 126 -8.24 -14.19 -10.91
N PRO A 127 -7.94 -13.40 -11.95
CA PRO A 127 -6.62 -12.93 -12.37
C PRO A 127 -6.32 -11.52 -11.83
N ARG A 128 -5.73 -11.41 -10.63
CA ARG A 128 -5.27 -10.14 -10.00
C ARG A 128 -6.38 -9.26 -9.41
N ASP A 129 -7.32 -9.88 -8.71
CA ASP A 129 -8.33 -9.22 -7.89
C ASP A 129 -8.02 -9.43 -6.40
N PHE A 130 -7.64 -8.37 -5.72
CA PHE A 130 -7.33 -8.40 -4.30
C PHE A 130 -8.53 -7.92 -3.49
N ARG A 131 -9.07 -8.79 -2.65
CA ARG A 131 -10.13 -8.46 -1.71
C ARG A 131 -9.52 -8.21 -0.32
N ILE A 132 -9.90 -7.11 0.31
CA ILE A 132 -9.40 -6.74 1.63
C ILE A 132 -10.58 -6.64 2.60
N THR A 133 -10.51 -7.37 3.71
CA THR A 133 -11.55 -7.44 4.73
C THR A 133 -11.06 -6.87 6.06
N GLY A 134 -11.97 -6.26 6.80
CA GLY A 134 -11.73 -5.86 8.19
C GLY A 134 -11.85 -7.05 9.16
N SER A 135 -11.62 -6.79 10.45
CA SER A 135 -11.68 -7.79 11.52
C SER A 135 -13.05 -8.46 11.67
N ALA A 136 -14.13 -7.76 11.31
CA ALA A 136 -15.49 -8.31 11.30
C ALA A 136 -15.80 -9.15 10.05
N GLY A 137 -14.85 -9.31 9.12
CA GLY A 137 -15.02 -10.06 7.87
C GLY A 137 -15.72 -9.28 6.75
N SER A 138 -16.20 -8.06 7.03
CA SER A 138 -16.75 -7.16 6.01
C SER A 138 -15.66 -6.71 5.03
N GLU A 139 -16.00 -6.65 3.75
CA GLU A 139 -15.12 -6.09 2.73
C GLU A 139 -14.95 -4.59 2.97
N VAL A 140 -13.71 -4.12 3.03
CA VAL A 140 -13.38 -2.72 3.31
C VAL A 140 -12.67 -2.05 2.15
N ALA A 141 -11.98 -2.84 1.33
CA ALA A 141 -11.37 -2.37 0.10
C ALA A 141 -11.19 -3.53 -0.89
N ARG A 142 -11.05 -3.17 -2.16
CA ARG A 142 -10.72 -4.08 -3.25
C ARG A 142 -9.69 -3.43 -4.16
N ALA A 143 -8.81 -4.21 -4.76
CA ALA A 143 -7.87 -3.69 -5.73
C ALA A 143 -7.75 -4.63 -6.94
N ALA A 144 -7.91 -4.09 -8.14
CA ALA A 144 -7.93 -4.87 -9.37
C ALA A 144 -7.40 -4.07 -10.56
N GLU A 145 -6.98 -4.78 -11.60
CA GLU A 145 -6.66 -4.15 -12.89
C GLU A 145 -7.96 -3.84 -13.66
N GLU A 146 -8.16 -2.57 -13.98
CA GLU A 146 -9.31 -2.06 -14.72
C GLU A 146 -8.90 -1.68 -16.15
N PRO A 147 -9.60 -2.19 -17.18
CA PRO A 147 -9.30 -1.89 -18.58
C PRO A 147 -9.29 -0.38 -18.87
N GLY A 148 -8.17 0.11 -19.42
CA GLY A 148 -7.99 1.52 -19.76
C GLY A 148 -7.77 2.47 -18.59
N ARG A 149 -7.83 1.99 -17.34
CA ARG A 149 -7.60 2.78 -16.12
C ARG A 149 -6.34 2.36 -15.36
N GLY A 150 -5.88 1.11 -15.53
CA GLY A 150 -4.73 0.56 -14.82
C GLY A 150 -5.16 -0.10 -13.51
N TYR A 151 -4.27 -0.15 -12.53
CA TYR A 151 -4.56 -0.79 -11.23
C TYR A 151 -5.34 0.17 -10.33
N VAL A 152 -6.55 -0.20 -9.95
CA VAL A 152 -7.48 0.63 -9.16
C VAL A 152 -7.67 0.00 -7.80
N VAL A 153 -7.54 0.82 -6.74
CA VAL A 153 -7.89 0.47 -5.37
C VAL A 153 -9.18 1.22 -5.03
N GLU A 154 -10.22 0.49 -4.69
CA GLU A 154 -11.48 1.01 -4.20
C GLU A 154 -11.58 0.77 -2.68
N VAL A 155 -11.84 1.82 -1.92
CA VAL A 155 -12.03 1.77 -0.46
C VAL A 155 -13.50 2.12 -0.18
N PHE A 156 -14.23 1.15 0.37
CA PHE A 156 -15.70 1.23 0.48
C PHE A 156 -16.20 2.14 1.60
N ALA A 157 -15.34 2.46 2.57
CA ALA A 157 -15.68 3.31 3.71
C ALA A 157 -14.44 4.06 4.22
N GLN A 158 -14.65 5.15 4.95
CA GLN A 158 -13.55 5.80 5.68
C GLN A 158 -13.02 4.85 6.74
N LEU A 159 -11.76 4.45 6.60
CA LEU A 159 -11.10 3.53 7.53
C LEU A 159 -10.33 4.34 8.57
N THR A 160 -10.25 3.80 9.78
CA THR A 160 -9.40 4.35 10.84
C THR A 160 -8.11 3.57 10.95
N ASP A 161 -7.05 4.22 11.44
CA ASP A 161 -5.83 3.52 11.82
C ASP A 161 -6.10 2.50 12.95
N PRO A 162 -5.36 1.36 12.97
CA PRO A 162 -4.26 1.00 12.07
C PRO A 162 -4.73 0.35 10.74
N LEU A 163 -6.02 0.05 10.59
CA LEU A 163 -6.54 -0.66 9.41
C LEU A 163 -6.35 0.17 8.14
N ALA A 164 -6.66 1.47 8.16
CA ALA A 164 -6.46 2.37 7.01
C ALA A 164 -5.04 2.26 6.44
N SER A 165 -4.03 2.46 7.28
CA SER A 165 -2.63 2.34 6.89
C SER A 165 -2.25 0.97 6.34
N LEU A 166 -2.77 -0.11 6.93
CA LEU A 166 -2.49 -1.47 6.47
C LEU A 166 -3.17 -1.77 5.12
N VAL A 167 -4.40 -1.30 4.89
CA VAL A 167 -5.08 -1.42 3.60
C VAL A 167 -4.32 -0.68 2.51
N ILE A 168 -3.95 0.58 2.74
CA ILE A 168 -3.21 1.38 1.77
C ILE A 168 -1.83 0.77 1.49
N ALA A 169 -1.10 0.36 2.54
CA ALA A 169 0.18 -0.32 2.39
C ALA A 169 0.04 -1.61 1.58
N ALA A 170 -0.96 -2.45 1.89
CA ALA A 170 -1.18 -3.72 1.22
C ALA A 170 -1.49 -3.51 -0.26
N ALA A 171 -2.48 -2.68 -0.57
CA ALA A 171 -2.93 -2.44 -1.94
C ALA A 171 -1.82 -1.85 -2.82
N LEU A 172 -1.03 -0.91 -2.30
CA LEU A 172 0.00 -0.22 -3.08
C LEU A 172 1.31 -1.01 -3.24
N THR A 173 1.62 -1.92 -2.32
CA THR A 173 2.93 -2.59 -2.29
C THR A 173 2.89 -4.09 -2.58
N VAL A 174 1.80 -4.79 -2.25
CA VAL A 174 1.69 -6.23 -2.49
C VAL A 174 1.61 -6.50 -3.99
N GLU A 175 0.84 -5.73 -4.76
CA GLU A 175 0.81 -5.86 -6.23
C GLU A 175 2.19 -5.59 -6.85
N THR A 176 2.87 -4.54 -6.39
CA THR A 176 4.23 -4.21 -6.82
C THR A 176 5.24 -5.33 -6.49
N ALA A 177 5.12 -5.96 -5.32
CA ALA A 177 5.98 -7.06 -4.91
C ALA A 177 5.65 -8.40 -5.60
N LEU A 178 4.40 -8.60 -6.04
CA LEU A 178 3.94 -9.82 -6.71
C LEU A 178 4.12 -9.79 -8.23
N ARG A 179 4.54 -8.67 -8.83
CA ARG A 179 4.82 -8.62 -10.27
C ARG A 179 6.01 -9.52 -10.63
N PRO A 180 5.88 -10.38 -11.67
CA PRO A 180 7.05 -11.07 -12.22
C PRO A 180 7.97 -10.00 -12.80
N GLY A 181 9.21 -9.95 -12.30
CA GLY A 181 10.27 -9.09 -12.81
C GLY A 181 10.82 -9.56 -14.15
#